data_AF-A0A7V4KIS2-F1
#
_entry.id   AF-A0A7V4KIS2-F1
#
_cell.length_a   1.000
_cell.length_b   1.000
_cell.length_c   1.000
_cell.angle_alpha   90.00
_cell.angle_beta   90.00
_cell.angle_gamma   90.00
#
_symmetry.space_group_name_H-M   'P 1'
#
loop_
_entity.id
_entity.type
_entity.pdbx_description
1 polymer ?
#
loop_
_entity_poly.entity_id
_entity_poly.type
_entity_poly.pdbx_seq_one_letter_code
_entity_poly.pdbx_strand_id
1 'polypeptide(L)' 'MLIFGSIIKKCWTPNSDIDVLIVSEKTPKNFEDIVRSKLKIKKSVCLFSPFQIHLATPKEYNEWYKKFIKKDYVFL' A
#
# COMPACT_ATOMS: atom_id res chain seq x y z
N MET A 1 -6.68 7.54 0.04
CA MET A 1 -5.82 6.34 0.19
C MET A 1 -6.64 5.12 -0.20
N LEU A 2 -6.08 3.92 -0.41
CA LEU A 2 -6.93 2.73 -0.61
C LEU A 2 -6.38 1.48 0.07
N ILE A 3 -7.27 0.57 0.43
CA ILE A 3 -6.96 -0.79 0.89
C ILE A 3 -7.28 -1.77 -0.24
N PHE A 4 -6.41 -2.75 -0.45
CA PHE A 4 -6.61 -3.82 -1.43
C PHE A 4 -6.13 -5.17 -0.85
N GLY A 5 -5.92 -6.17 -1.69
CA GLY A 5 -5.29 -7.44 -1.28
C GLY A 5 -6.28 -8.47 -0.75
N SER A 6 -5.76 -9.43 0.02
CA SER A 6 -6.49 -10.64 0.44
C SER A 6 -7.70 -10.33 1.32
N ILE A 7 -7.64 -9.26 2.12
CA ILE A 7 -8.75 -8.81 2.96
C ILE A 7 -9.95 -8.39 2.11
N ILE A 8 -9.73 -7.56 1.10
CA ILE A 8 -10.82 -7.12 0.21
C ILE A 8 -11.37 -8.30 -0.61
N LYS A 9 -10.48 -9.22 -1.00
CA LYS A 9 -10.85 -10.45 -1.73
C LYS A 9 -11.52 -11.51 -0.85
N LYS A 10 -11.60 -11.31 0.47
CA LYS A 10 -12.15 -12.26 1.46
C LYS A 10 -11.42 -13.63 1.48
N CYS A 11 -10.15 -13.64 1.10
CA CYS A 11 -9.28 -14.84 1.10
C CYS A 11 -8.08 -14.67 2.04
N TRP A 12 -8.24 -13.89 3.12
CA TRP A 12 -7.19 -13.64 4.10
C TRP A 12 -7.06 -14.81 5.09
N THR A 13 -5.88 -14.94 5.67
CA THR A 13 -5.52 -15.92 6.71
C THR A 13 -4.98 -15.18 7.93
N PRO A 14 -4.82 -15.81 9.10
CA PRO A 14 -4.25 -15.16 10.28
C PRO A 14 -2.86 -14.54 10.07
N ASN A 15 -2.13 -14.97 9.05
CA ASN A 15 -0.80 -14.46 8.70
C ASN A 15 -0.82 -13.51 7.48
N SER A 16 -2.01 -13.03 7.07
CA SER A 16 -2.14 -12.07 5.97
C SER A 16 -1.87 -10.64 6.44
N ASP A 17 -1.21 -9.87 5.58
CA ASP A 17 -1.08 -8.43 5.74
C ASP A 17 -2.35 -7.67 5.31
N ILE A 18 -2.43 -6.41 5.73
CA ILE A 18 -3.40 -5.41 5.25
C ILE A 18 -2.67 -4.52 4.24
N ASP A 19 -2.90 -4.74 2.96
CA ASP A 19 -2.27 -3.96 1.89
C ASP A 19 -2.89 -2.56 1.79
N VAL A 20 -2.09 -1.54 2.07
CA VAL A 20 -2.47 -0.13 1.98
C VAL A 20 -1.67 0.55 0.88
N LEU A 21 -2.35 1.12 -0.11
CA LEU A 21 -1.73 1.92 -1.17
C LEU A 21 -1.96 3.41 -0.94
N ILE A 22 -0.86 4.15 -0.88
CA ILE A 22 -0.83 5.61 -0.83
C ILE A 22 -0.32 6.11 -2.17
N VAL A 23 -1.17 6.84 -2.89
CA VAL A 23 -0.85 7.45 -4.18
C VAL A 23 -0.57 8.94 -3.99
N SER A 24 0.60 9.41 -4.42
CA SER A 24 1.02 10.80 -4.26
C SER A 24 2.05 11.20 -5.31
N GLU A 25 1.97 12.43 -5.82
CA GLU A 25 3.01 13.02 -6.69
C GLU A 25 4.35 13.18 -5.96
N LYS A 26 4.32 13.19 -4.62
CA LYS A 26 5.51 13.34 -3.76
C LYS A 26 6.15 12.00 -3.38
N THR A 27 5.71 10.89 -3.98
CA THR A 27 6.30 9.58 -3.73
C THR A 27 7.79 9.61 -4.13
N PRO A 28 8.73 9.23 -3.24
CA PRO A 28 10.15 9.21 -3.57
C PRO A 28 10.46 8.25 -4.71
N LYS A 29 11.46 8.59 -5.54
CA LYS A 29 11.85 7.77 -6.70
C LYS A 29 12.96 6.77 -6.38
N ASN A 30 13.86 7.09 -5.45
CA ASN A 30 14.95 6.19 -5.09
C ASN A 30 14.49 5.21 -4.00
N PHE A 31 15.07 4.01 -4.03
CA PHE A 31 14.68 2.92 -3.15
C PHE A 31 14.88 3.24 -1.66
N GLU A 32 15.98 3.90 -1.31
CA GLU A 32 16.32 4.22 0.08
C GLU A 32 15.27 5.16 0.72
N ASP A 33 14.86 6.20 0.02
CA ASP A 33 13.84 7.14 0.50
C ASP A 33 12.46 6.50 0.56
N ILE A 34 12.13 5.58 -0.36
CA ILE A 34 10.90 4.78 -0.29
C ILE A 34 10.91 3.95 0.99
N VAL A 35 11.99 3.22 1.26
CA VAL A 35 12.13 2.40 2.47
C VAL A 35 12.06 3.26 3.73
N ARG A 36 12.78 4.39 3.76
CA ARG A 36 12.75 5.34 4.89
C ARG A 36 11.33 5.86 5.14
N SER A 37 10.60 6.20 4.08
CA SER A 37 9.22 6.69 4.17
C SER A 37 8.27 5.61 4.70
N LYS A 38 8.35 4.38 4.18
CA LYS A 38 7.56 3.24 4.66
C LYS A 38 7.84 2.95 6.14
N LEU A 39 9.11 2.96 6.56
CA LEU A 39 9.49 2.75 7.96
C LEU A 39 8.97 3.86 8.88
N LYS A 40 9.02 5.12 8.45
CA LYS A 40 8.48 6.25 9.22
C LYS A 40 6.98 6.09 9.46
N ILE A 41 6.23 5.71 8.44
CA ILE A 41 4.79 5.44 8.53
C ILE A 41 4.52 4.24 9.45
N LYS A 42 5.28 3.14 9.30
CA LYS A 42 5.08 1.95 10.13
C LYS A 42 5.35 2.24 11.61
N LYS A 43 6.38 3.02 11.92
CA LYS A 43 6.70 3.46 13.29
C LYS A 43 5.61 4.36 13.90
N SER A 44 4.89 5.16 13.11
CA SER A 44 3.84 6.05 13.64
C SER A 44 2.53 5.32 13.96
N VAL A 45 2.31 4.13 13.39
CA VAL A 45 1.11 3.33 13.64
C VAL A 45 1.40 2.24 14.68
N CYS A 46 2.32 1.32 14.35
CA CYS A 46 2.90 0.30 15.22
C CYS A 46 3.86 -0.52 14.36
N LEU A 47 5.10 -0.74 14.82
CA LEU A 47 6.12 -1.45 14.05
C LEU A 47 5.70 -2.89 13.68
N PHE A 48 4.91 -3.53 14.55
CA PHE A 48 4.41 -4.89 14.39
C PHE A 48 2.96 -4.95 13.87
N SER A 49 2.43 -3.82 13.37
CA SER A 49 1.13 -3.84 12.72
C SER A 49 1.15 -4.72 11.45
N PRO A 50 0.00 -5.32 11.09
CA PRO A 50 -0.13 -6.10 9.86
C PRO A 50 -0.21 -5.21 8.62
N PHE A 51 0.03 -3.89 8.71
CA PHE A 51 -0.06 -3.01 7.55
C PHE A 51 1.16 -3.15 6.65
N GLN A 52 0.91 -3.58 5.40
CA GLN A 52 1.89 -3.50 4.33
C GLN A 52 1.67 -2.22 3.53
N ILE A 53 2.61 -1.28 3.68
CA ILE A 53 2.52 0.03 3.03
C ILE A 53 3.13 -0.03 1.62
N HIS A 54 2.31 0.34 0.65
CA HIS A 54 2.68 0.56 -0.75
C HIS A 54 2.62 2.05 -1.05
N LEU A 55 3.66 2.57 -1.71
CA LEU A 55 3.73 3.95 -2.16
C LEU A 55 3.78 3.95 -3.68
N ALA A 56 3.01 4.83 -4.32
CA ALA A 56 3.01 4.97 -5.77
C ALA A 56 2.82 6.43 -6.18
N THR A 57 3.34 6.79 -7.33
CA THR A 57 2.94 7.99 -8.07
C THR A 57 1.59 7.76 -8.76
N PRO A 58 0.86 8.83 -9.16
CA PRO A 58 -0.35 8.67 -9.95
C PRO A 58 -0.12 7.93 -11.27
N LYS A 59 1.07 8.08 -11.87
CA LYS A 59 1.49 7.32 -13.06
C LYS A 59 1.55 5.82 -12.78
N GLU A 60 2.32 5.40 -11.78
CA GLU A 60 2.44 3.99 -11.39
C GLU A 60 1.09 3.39 -10.96
N TYR A 61 0.24 4.18 -10.31
CA TYR A 61 -1.11 3.75 -9.99
C TYR A 61 -1.91 3.42 -11.27
N ASN A 62 -1.97 4.35 -12.23
CA ASN A 62 -2.75 4.18 -13.44
C ASN A 62 -2.19 3.08 -14.36
N GLU A 63 -0.87 2.97 -14.45
CA GLU A 63 -0.20 2.03 -15.36
C GLU A 63 -0.13 0.61 -14.81
N TRP A 64 -0.05 0.44 -13.50
CA TRP A 64 0.17 -0.87 -12.85
C TRP A 64 -0.91 -1.22 -11.83
N TYR A 65 -1.00 -0.51 -10.69
CA TYR A 65 -1.87 -0.91 -9.58
C TYR A 65 -3.35 -0.96 -9.99
N LYS A 66 -3.85 0.00 -10.78
CA LYS A 66 -5.25 0.04 -11.23
C LYS A 66 -5.60 -1.20 -12.06
N LYS A 67 -4.69 -1.68 -12.90
CA LYS A 67 -4.87 -2.88 -13.73
C LYS A 67 -4.78 -4.17 -12.90
N PHE A 68 -3.91 -4.17 -11.89
CA PHE A 68 -3.72 -5.30 -10.98
C PHE A 68 -4.89 -5.47 -10.00
N ILE A 69 -5.30 -4.39 -9.35
CA ILE A 69 -6.33 -4.37 -8.30
C ILE A 69 -7.74 -4.44 -8.90
N LYS A 70 -7.96 -3.87 -10.10
CA LYS A 70 -9.25 -3.84 -10.80
C LYS A 70 -10.36 -3.21 -9.96
N LYS A 71 -11.22 -4.02 -9.34
CA LYS A 71 -12.35 -3.61 -8.49
C LYS A 71 -12.18 -4.07 -7.04
N ASP A 72 -11.07 -4.74 -6.72
CA ASP A 72 -10.84 -5.38 -5.42
C ASP A 72 -10.14 -4.41 -4.46
N TYR A 73 -10.76 -3.25 -4.24
CA TYR A 73 -10.27 -2.23 -3.31
C TYR A 73 -11.39 -1.42 -2.67
N VAL A 74 -11.04 -0.75 -1.57
CA VAL A 74 -11.89 0.22 -0.88
C VAL A 74 -11.11 1.53 -0.71
N PHE A 75 -11.72 2.66 -1.06
CA PHE A 75 -11.16 3.98 -0.79
C PHE A 75 -11.33 4.35 0.68
N LEU A 76 -10.28 4.97 1.23
CA LEU A 76 -10.25 5.62 2.54
C LEU A 76 -10.01 7.11 2.38
#